data_AF-A0A1V5GVR1-F1
#
_entry.id   AF-A0A1V5GVR1-F1
#
_cell.length_a   1.000
_cell.length_b   1.000
_cell.length_c   1.000
_cell.angle_alpha   90.00
_cell.angle_beta   90.00
_cell.angle_gamma   90.00
#
_symmetry.space_group_name_H-M   'P 1'
#
loop_
_entity.id
_entity.type
_entity.pdbx_description
1 polymer ?
#
loop_
_entity_poly.entity_id
_entity_poly.type
_entity_poly.pdbx_seq_one_letter_code
_entity_poly.pdbx_strand_id
1 'polypeptide(L)'
;MMGLSVCSLDVPVMKSTSGILALTADETAQYTSHACIACGGCVDVCPMRLMPGTLSLQIENERFDLAEAWRAADCIECGCCAYTCPAHRPLVQHLRRAKAEILAKRRAQAAGKKSECGTRKVED
;
A
#
# COMPACT_ATOMS: atom_id res chain seq x y z
N MET A 1 -3.84 14.76 -0.91
CA MET A 1 -3.31 15.06 -2.26
C MET A 1 -3.01 13.74 -2.94
N MET A 2 -3.52 13.50 -4.15
CA MET A 2 -3.32 12.25 -4.89
C MET A 2 -2.34 12.49 -6.04
N GLY A 3 -1.44 11.53 -6.27
CA GLY A 3 -0.43 11.63 -7.32
C GLY A 3 0.74 10.67 -7.04
N LEU A 4 1.56 10.43 -8.07
CA LEU A 4 2.82 9.71 -7.95
C LEU A 4 3.96 10.71 -8.16
N SER A 5 4.94 10.71 -7.25
CA SER A 5 6.18 11.45 -7.47
C SER A 5 7.02 10.73 -8.53
N VAL A 6 7.47 11.46 -9.55
CA VAL A 6 8.38 10.94 -10.58
C VAL A 6 9.81 11.35 -10.24
N CYS A 7 10.77 10.46 -10.48
CA CYS A 7 12.18 10.69 -10.17
C CYS A 7 13.01 11.17 -11.38
N SER A 8 12.41 11.20 -12.57
CA SER A 8 13.05 11.63 -13.82
C SER A 8 12.09 12.44 -14.67
N LEU A 9 12.64 13.38 -15.45
CA LEU A 9 11.93 14.16 -16.46
C LEU A 9 11.67 13.37 -17.75
N ASP A 10 12.31 12.20 -17.91
CA ASP A 10 12.12 11.31 -19.08
C ASP A 10 10.86 10.45 -18.99
N VAL A 11 10.08 10.58 -17.91
CA VAL A 11 8.84 9.83 -17.73
C VAL A 11 7.77 10.40 -18.66
N PRO A 12 7.20 9.60 -19.58
CA PRO A 12 6.22 10.11 -20.54
C PRO A 12 4.88 10.43 -19.86
N VAL A 13 4.19 11.44 -20.40
CA VAL A 13 2.81 11.76 -20.01
C VAL A 13 1.87 10.80 -20.73
N MET A 14 0.99 10.14 -19.98
CA MET A 14 0.01 9.18 -20.49
C MET A 14 -1.36 9.85 -20.62
N LYS A 15 -2.28 9.25 -21.39
CA LYS A 15 -3.69 9.71 -21.45
C LYS A 15 -4.37 9.74 -20.07
N SER A 16 -3.90 8.92 -19.14
CA SER A 16 -4.37 8.88 -17.75
C SER A 16 -3.76 9.97 -16.85
N THR A 17 -2.81 10.77 -17.34
CA THR A 17 -2.22 11.87 -16.57
C THR A 17 -3.18 13.06 -16.55
N SER A 18 -3.84 13.29 -15.42
CA SER A 18 -4.79 14.40 -15.26
C SER A 18 -4.12 15.76 -15.05
N GLY A 19 -2.86 15.78 -14.61
CA GLY A 19 -2.11 17.00 -14.36
C GLY A 19 -0.68 16.73 -13.88
N ILE A 20 0.16 17.74 -13.96
CA ILE A 20 1.54 17.73 -13.46
C ILE A 20 1.66 18.85 -12.44
N LEU A 21 2.18 18.52 -11.26
CA LEU A 21 2.46 19.49 -10.21
C LEU A 21 3.98 19.62 -10.09
N ALA A 22 4.50 20.83 -10.36
CA ALA A 22 5.90 21.17 -10.17
C ALA A 22 6.00 22.06 -8.92
N LEU A 23 6.69 21.58 -7.89
CA LEU A 23 6.93 22.29 -6.64
C LEU A 23 8.40 22.67 -6.57
N THR A 24 8.67 23.89 -6.10
CA THR A 24 10.02 24.33 -5.75
C THR A 24 10.49 23.68 -4.45
N ALA A 25 11.80 23.73 -4.17
CA ALA A 25 12.35 23.17 -2.95
C ALA A 25 11.71 23.78 -1.68
N ASP A 26 11.44 25.09 -1.69
CA ASP A 26 10.84 25.81 -0.56
C ASP A 26 9.36 25.45 -0.34
N GLU A 27 8.67 24.97 -1.37
CA GLU A 27 7.28 24.49 -1.29
C GLU A 27 7.18 23.03 -0.82
N THR A 28 8.32 22.34 -0.70
CA THR A 28 8.40 20.94 -0.26
C THR A 28 9.09 20.83 1.09
N ALA A 29 8.42 20.21 2.07
CA ALA A 29 9.08 19.84 3.32
C ALA A 29 9.91 18.56 3.12
N GLN A 30 11.11 18.51 3.71
CA GLN A 30 11.83 17.24 3.84
C GLN A 30 10.98 16.28 4.66
N TYR A 31 10.66 15.13 4.07
CA TYR A 31 9.82 14.14 4.71
C TYR A 31 10.60 13.42 5.82
N THR A 32 10.21 13.67 7.07
CA THR A 32 10.74 12.96 8.24
C THR A 32 9.63 12.11 8.85
N SER A 33 9.84 10.80 8.93
CA SER A 33 8.89 9.91 9.58
C SER A 33 9.26 9.72 11.05
N HIS A 34 8.25 9.71 11.93
CA HIS A 34 8.40 9.44 13.35
C HIS A 34 7.65 8.17 13.76
N ALA A 35 7.96 7.68 14.96
CA ALA A 35 7.28 6.52 15.53
C ALA A 35 5.78 6.78 15.72
N CYS A 36 4.98 5.73 15.57
CA CYS A 36 3.54 5.81 15.78
C CYS A 36 3.23 6.12 17.25
N ILE A 37 2.48 7.20 17.51
CA ILE A 37 2.04 7.60 18.86
C ILE A 37 0.64 7.08 19.22
N ALA A 38 0.07 6.16 18.41
CA ALA A 38 -1.25 5.55 18.62
C ALA A 38 -2.42 6.55 18.80
N CYS A 39 -2.37 7.71 18.14
CA CYS A 39 -3.39 8.76 18.29
C CYS A 39 -4.76 8.47 17.67
N GLY A 40 -4.91 7.41 16.87
CA GLY A 40 -6.19 7.04 16.26
C GLY A 40 -6.62 7.83 15.02
N GLY A 41 -6.09 9.03 14.77
CA GLY A 41 -6.59 9.92 13.69
C GLY A 41 -6.58 9.32 12.27
N CYS A 42 -5.71 8.35 11.99
CA CYS A 42 -5.72 7.62 10.71
C CYS A 42 -6.95 6.71 10.51
N VAL A 43 -7.60 6.28 11.58
CA VAL A 43 -8.82 5.45 11.57
C VAL A 43 -10.02 6.33 11.25
N ASP A 44 -10.12 7.50 11.87
CA ASP A 44 -11.24 8.43 11.73
C ASP A 44 -11.43 8.91 10.28
N VAL A 45 -10.33 9.12 9.56
CA VAL A 45 -10.35 9.60 8.16
C VAL A 45 -10.41 8.49 7.12
N CYS A 46 -10.39 7.21 7.52
CA CYS A 46 -10.28 6.11 6.57
C CYS A 46 -11.64 5.79 5.93
N PRO A 47 -11.83 6.01 4.62
CA PRO A 47 -13.12 5.72 3.96
C PRO A 47 -13.46 4.23 3.92
N MET A 48 -12.45 3.36 3.98
CA MET A 48 -12.61 1.91 4.02
C MET A 48 -12.74 1.34 5.44
N ARG A 49 -12.74 2.21 6.47
CA ARG A 49 -12.82 1.83 7.89
C ARG A 49 -11.77 0.78 8.29
N LEU A 50 -10.58 0.87 7.70
CA LEU A 50 -9.43 0.04 8.07
C LEU A 50 -8.77 0.58 9.35
N MET A 51 -7.76 -0.14 9.83
CA MET A 51 -6.87 0.32 10.91
C MET A 51 -5.45 0.60 10.38
N PRO A 52 -5.20 1.75 9.72
CA PRO A 52 -3.93 2.01 9.03
C PRO A 52 -2.72 2.00 9.97
N GLY A 53 -2.86 2.51 11.21
CA GLY A 53 -1.77 2.54 12.17
C GLY A 53 -1.25 1.15 12.52
N THR A 54 -2.16 0.22 12.82
CA THR A 54 -1.84 -1.18 13.13
C THR A 54 -1.32 -1.92 11.90
N LEU A 55 -1.98 -1.76 10.75
CA LEU A 55 -1.55 -2.36 9.49
C LEU A 55 -0.13 -1.92 9.14
N SER A 56 0.17 -0.63 9.28
CA SER A 56 1.50 -0.09 9.02
C SER A 56 2.59 -0.76 9.87
N LEU A 57 2.33 -0.98 11.16
CA LEU A 57 3.28 -1.68 12.05
C LEU A 57 3.44 -3.15 11.65
N GLN A 58 2.37 -3.84 11.27
CA GLN A 58 2.44 -5.23 10.80
C GLN A 58 3.27 -5.33 9.51
N ILE A 59 3.09 -4.37 8.60
CA ILE A 59 3.76 -4.31 7.30
C ILE A 59 5.26 -4.01 7.44
N GLU A 60 5.63 -3.10 8.35
CA GLU A 60 7.04 -2.85 8.67
C GLU A 60 7.74 -4.09 9.24
N ASN A 61 7.02 -4.88 10.03
CA ASN A 61 7.50 -6.15 10.55
C ASN A 61 7.34 -7.31 9.55
N GLU A 62 7.05 -7.01 8.28
CA GLU A 62 6.90 -7.97 7.19
C GLU A 62 5.84 -9.06 7.43
N ARG A 63 4.90 -8.80 8.34
CA ARG A 63 3.78 -9.71 8.66
C ARG A 63 2.62 -9.51 7.68
N PHE A 64 2.90 -9.76 6.41
CA PHE A 64 1.92 -9.56 5.32
C PHE A 64 0.70 -10.47 5.43
N ASP A 65 0.86 -11.68 5.99
CA ASP A 65 -0.26 -12.61 6.19
C ASP A 65 -1.25 -12.08 7.24
N LEU A 66 -0.73 -11.44 8.30
CA LEU A 66 -1.56 -10.73 9.28
C LEU A 66 -2.20 -9.49 8.66
N ALA A 67 -1.44 -8.71 7.89
CA ALA A 67 -1.99 -7.55 7.19
C ALA A 67 -3.14 -7.95 6.25
N GLU A 68 -3.04 -9.09 5.57
CA GLU A 68 -4.11 -9.63 4.73
C GLU A 68 -5.33 -10.03 5.55
N ALA A 69 -5.14 -10.74 6.67
CA ALA A 69 -6.23 -11.09 7.60
C ALA A 69 -6.96 -9.84 8.13
N TRP A 70 -6.23 -8.73 8.29
CA TRP A 70 -6.74 -7.42 8.67
C TRP A 70 -7.19 -6.56 7.48
N ARG A 71 -7.47 -7.18 6.32
CA ARG A 71 -8.06 -6.55 5.13
C ARG A 71 -7.19 -5.47 4.49
N ALA A 72 -5.86 -5.55 4.60
CA ALA A 72 -4.96 -4.59 3.94
C ALA A 72 -5.16 -4.52 2.41
N ALA A 73 -5.58 -5.62 1.79
CA ALA A 73 -5.85 -5.69 0.35
C ALA A 73 -7.04 -4.80 -0.10
N ASP A 74 -7.96 -4.45 0.81
CA ASP A 74 -9.14 -3.65 0.51
C ASP A 74 -8.82 -2.14 0.47
N CYS A 75 -7.58 -1.74 0.78
CA CYS A 75 -7.17 -0.35 0.69
C CYS A 75 -7.27 0.18 -0.75
N ILE A 76 -7.96 1.32 -0.91
CA ILE A 76 -8.11 2.06 -2.17
C ILE A 76 -7.02 3.10 -2.43
N GLU A 77 -5.99 3.17 -1.56
CA GLU A 77 -4.80 4.00 -1.76
C GLU A 77 -5.09 5.52 -1.87
N CYS A 78 -6.13 6.02 -1.21
CA CYS A 78 -6.53 7.43 -1.22
C CYS A 78 -5.53 8.38 -0.53
N GLY A 79 -4.72 7.89 0.42
CA GLY A 79 -3.70 8.68 1.10
C GLY A 79 -4.18 9.55 2.27
N CYS A 80 -5.48 9.55 2.61
CA CYS A 80 -6.02 10.38 3.72
C CYS A 80 -5.32 10.11 5.06
N CYS A 81 -5.01 8.84 5.34
CA CYS A 81 -4.33 8.44 6.56
C CYS A 81 -2.90 8.99 6.68
N ALA A 82 -2.14 8.99 5.57
CA ALA A 82 -0.77 9.51 5.55
C ALA A 82 -0.75 11.04 5.72
N TYR A 83 -1.74 11.73 5.15
CA TYR A 83 -1.87 13.18 5.26
C TYR A 83 -2.22 13.64 6.68
N THR A 84 -3.15 12.96 7.36
CA THR A 84 -3.59 13.35 8.71
C THR A 84 -2.63 12.91 9.83
N CYS A 85 -1.66 12.04 9.53
CA CYS A 85 -0.84 11.43 10.56
C CYS A 85 0.11 12.48 11.20
N PRO A 86 0.00 12.76 12.51
CA PRO A 86 0.88 13.72 13.18
C PRO A 86 2.33 13.23 13.28
N ALA A 87 2.55 11.92 13.22
CA ALA A 87 3.88 11.32 13.16
C ALA A 87 4.43 11.23 11.72
N HIS A 88 3.73 11.80 10.74
CA HIS A 88 4.09 11.76 9.32
C HIS A 88 4.48 10.35 8.86
N ARG A 89 3.69 9.33 9.20
CA ARG A 89 3.98 7.95 8.78
C ARG A 89 3.56 7.71 7.33
N PRO A 90 4.31 6.93 6.52
CA PRO A 90 3.99 6.72 5.11
C PRO A 90 2.95 5.61 4.93
N LEU A 91 1.82 5.74 5.64
CA LEU A 91 0.78 4.71 5.79
C LEU A 91 0.28 4.17 4.44
N VAL A 92 0.06 5.06 3.46
CA VAL A 92 -0.40 4.66 2.12
C VAL A 92 0.66 3.87 1.35
N GLN A 93 1.95 4.19 1.52
CA GLN A 93 3.04 3.47 0.86
C GLN A 93 3.24 2.09 1.48
N HIS A 94 3.09 1.97 2.81
CA HIS A 94 3.06 0.67 3.48
C HIS A 94 1.92 -0.20 2.94
N LEU A 95 0.70 0.34 2.83
CA LEU A 95 -0.45 -0.41 2.31
C LEU A 95 -0.26 -0.82 0.84
N ARG A 96 0.34 0.04 0.00
CA ARG A 96 0.74 -0.31 -1.37
C ARG A 96 1.72 -1.48 -1.40
N ARG A 97 2.76 -1.45 -0.55
CA ARG A 97 3.71 -2.57 -0.40
C ARG A 97 2.97 -3.85 0.00
N ALA A 98 2.11 -3.79 1.01
CA ALA A 98 1.35 -4.95 1.47
C ALA A 98 0.47 -5.55 0.37
N LYS A 99 -0.24 -4.72 -0.39
CA LYS A 99 -1.12 -5.16 -1.47
C LYS A 99 -0.32 -5.82 -2.61
N ALA A 100 0.85 -5.30 -2.95
CA ALA A 100 1.76 -5.91 -3.92
C ALA A 100 2.23 -7.30 -3.46
N GLU A 101 2.66 -7.42 -2.20
CA GLU A 101 3.13 -8.68 -1.61
C GLU A 101 2.01 -9.72 -1.51
N ILE A 102 0.83 -9.33 -1.04
CA ILE A 102 -0.35 -10.20 -0.96
C ILE A 102 -0.72 -10.72 -2.36
N LEU A 103 -0.72 -9.85 -3.36
CA LEU A 103 -1.05 -10.24 -4.74
C LEU A 103 0.02 -11.19 -5.32
N ALA A 104 1.30 -10.95 -5.04
CA ALA A 104 2.40 -11.83 -5.43
C ALA A 104 2.25 -13.22 -4.79
N LYS A 105 1.98 -13.29 -3.48
CA LYS A 105 1.71 -14.55 -2.76
C LYS A 105 0.52 -15.31 -3.36
N ARG A 106 -0.61 -14.64 -3.62
CA ARG A 106 -1.79 -15.25 -4.25
C ARG A 106 -1.48 -15.81 -5.65
N ARG A 107 -0.69 -15.10 -6.46
CA ARG A 107 -0.25 -15.56 -7.78
C ARG A 107 0.62 -16.82 -7.69
N ALA A 108 1.56 -16.86 -6.74
CA ALA A 108 2.40 -18.03 -6.52
C ALA A 108 1.59 -19.27 -6.09
N GLN A 109 0.62 -19.09 -5.18
CA GLN A 109 -0.28 -20.17 -4.75
C GLN A 109 -1.18 -20.69 -5.89
N ALA A 110 -1.67 -19.78 -6.74
CA ALA A 110 -2.47 -20.16 -7.92
C ALA A 110 -1.65 -20.93 -8.96
N ALA A 111 -0.35 -20.67 -9.08
CA ALA A 111 0.55 -21.44 -9.94
C ALA A 111 0.83 -22.85 -9.37
N GLY A 112 1.02 -22.98 -8.05
CA GLY A 112 1.24 -24.27 -7.39
C GLY A 112 0.02 -25.21 -7.42
N LYS A 113 -1.20 -24.67 -7.28
CA LYS A 113 -2.44 -25.49 -7.39
C LYS A 113 -2.66 -26.08 -8.79
N LYS A 114 -2.08 -25.49 -9.85
CA LYS A 114 -2.19 -26.03 -11.21
C LYS A 114 -1.34 -27.28 -11.43
N SER A 115 -0.21 -27.46 -10.73
CA SER A 115 0.62 -28.67 -10.87
C SER A 115 0.04 -29.90 -10.16
N GLU A 116 -0.71 -29.72 -9.06
CA GLU A 116 -1.34 -30.83 -8.32
C GLU A 116 -2.69 -31.28 -8.93
N CYS A 117 -3.27 -30.50 -9.82
CA CYS A 117 -4.52 -30.86 -10.53
C CYS A 117 -4.26 -31.80 -11.73
N GLY A 118 -3.02 -31.85 -12.25
CA GLY A 118 -2.64 -32.68 -13.40
C GLY A 118 -2.31 -34.14 -13.09
N THR A 119 -2.10 -34.53 -11.82
CA THR A 119 -1.65 -35.88 -11.45
C THR A 119 -2.72 -36.78 -10.85
N ARG A 120 -3.98 -36.33 -10.71
CA ARG A 120 -5.04 -37.05 -9.98
C ARG A 120 -6.15 -37.67 -10.83
N LYS A 121 -5.92 -37.98 -12.12
CA LYS A 121 -6.87 -38.73 -12.97
C LYS A 121 -6.19 -39.55 -14.08
N VAL A 122 -5.46 -40.61 -13.73
CA VAL A 122 -5.33 -41.85 -14.54
C VAL A 122 -4.98 -43.00 -13.58
N GLU A 123 -5.95 -43.48 -12.80
CA GLU A 123 -5.90 -44.85 -12.26
C GLU A 123 -7.33 -45.39 -12.43
N ASP A 124 -7.47 -46.27 -13.43
CA ASP A 124 -8.60 -47.19 -13.66
C ASP A 124 -8.67 -48.25 -12.55
#